data_AF-A0A817HRV7-F1
#
_entry.id   AF-A0A817HRV7-F1
#
_cell.length_a   1.000
_cell.length_b   1.000
_cell.length_c   1.000
_cell.angle_alpha   90.00
_cell.angle_beta   90.00
_cell.angle_gamma   90.00
#
_symmetry.space_group_name_H-M   'P 1'
#
loop_
_entity.id
_entity.type
_entity.pdbx_description
1 polymer ?
#
loop_
_entity_poly.entity_id
_entity_poly.type
_entity_poly.pdbx_seq_one_letter_code
_entity_poly.pdbx_strand_id
1 'polypeptide(L)'
;MDILRGRCQEIPNVRSKVYADMRWGIQTESSNNHSEVQTCLHEIEMCKKYSVATNFIVLLSHRYGSRPTPATIRATLFDLLFVIIRSDLNYNDDAQLLSQWYQLDTNQIPAVYILRSISSILPKIVSSNTEEMKQAEKEWKTINNRIRNCLRQAAKKCFEQKQIEQEEYDDFFISITEKEIVKGILTTPDANQRTLCFLREIEDIREHLFDSKISKYIDMYHSKTGELIIDSEAENLLQNLKYSRIPSKLQSSNVFSYKVHWTPNGINRHDHATYIAQFNDDFYHAVKLQIDQCVKSRILFDSDPLQHEILEHTIQCRTYVNKFHGRIDILNQFKEYVMNANENRFCIAYGDSGCGKTSLLAKISIEVRIV
;
A
#
# COMPACT_ATOMS: atom_id res chain seq x y z
N MET A 1 16.21 -11.75 14.69
CA MET A 1 15.37 -10.60 15.09
C MET A 1 15.93 -9.84 16.30
N ASP A 2 16.29 -10.49 17.40
CA ASP A 2 16.79 -9.79 18.61
C ASP A 2 18.07 -8.97 18.40
N ILE A 3 18.92 -9.35 17.44
CA ILE A 3 20.13 -8.59 17.14
C ILE A 3 19.81 -7.28 16.38
N LEU A 4 18.83 -7.31 15.46
CA LEU A 4 18.27 -6.08 14.88
C LEU A 4 17.57 -5.25 15.97
N ARG A 5 17.07 -5.90 17.04
CA ARG A 5 16.47 -5.20 18.19
C ARG A 5 17.50 -4.33 18.93
N GLY A 6 18.67 -4.86 19.28
CA GLY A 6 19.72 -4.06 19.92
C GLY A 6 20.18 -2.88 19.05
N ARG A 7 20.40 -3.13 17.75
CA ARG A 7 21.01 -2.12 16.87
C ARG A 7 20.14 -0.88 16.61
N CYS A 8 18.81 -1.02 16.46
CA CYS A 8 18.00 0.20 16.33
C CYS A 8 17.79 0.96 17.65
N GLN A 9 18.15 0.41 18.82
CA GLN A 9 18.18 1.19 20.07
C GLN A 9 19.34 2.20 20.09
N GLU A 10 20.35 1.98 19.24
CA GLU A 10 21.46 2.93 19.04
C GLU A 10 21.04 4.14 18.18
N ILE A 11 19.83 4.14 17.58
CA ILE A 11 19.32 5.28 16.82
C ILE A 11 18.68 6.28 17.78
N PRO A 12 19.21 7.52 17.87
CA PRO A 12 18.57 8.58 18.67
C PRO A 12 17.11 8.79 18.24
N ASN A 13 16.21 8.94 19.23
CA ASN A 13 14.77 9.23 19.06
C ASN A 13 13.92 8.17 18.32
N VAL A 14 14.40 6.94 18.18
CA VAL A 14 13.57 5.80 17.75
C VAL A 14 12.91 5.13 18.96
N ARG A 15 11.61 5.40 19.16
CA ARG A 15 10.86 4.97 20.36
C ARG A 15 10.22 3.58 20.28
N SER A 16 10.02 3.01 19.09
CA SER A 16 9.35 1.71 18.92
C SER A 16 9.65 1.04 17.59
N LYS A 17 9.52 -0.30 17.55
CA LYS A 17 9.62 -1.13 16.34
C LYS A 17 8.25 -1.69 16.01
N VAL A 18 7.76 -1.40 14.81
CA VAL A 18 6.56 -2.02 14.27
C VAL A 18 6.96 -2.64 12.94
N TYR A 19 6.77 -3.94 12.82
CA TYR A 19 6.79 -4.62 11.52
C TYR A 19 5.34 -4.72 11.08
N ALA A 20 5.02 -4.10 9.95
CA ALA A 20 3.73 -4.27 9.31
C ALA A 20 3.86 -5.41 8.29
N ASP A 21 3.12 -6.50 8.52
CA ASP A 21 2.87 -7.49 7.48
C ASP A 21 1.55 -7.12 6.80
N MET A 22 1.64 -6.80 5.51
CA MET A 22 0.52 -6.34 4.68
C MET A 22 -0.58 -7.38 4.48
N ARG A 23 -0.38 -8.62 4.94
CA ARG A 23 -1.33 -9.73 4.85
C ARG A 23 -1.79 -10.21 6.23
N TRP A 24 -1.26 -9.65 7.32
CA TRP A 24 -1.63 -10.01 8.68
C TRP A 24 -2.66 -9.03 9.26
N GLY A 25 -3.74 -9.55 9.86
CA GLY A 25 -4.74 -8.71 10.55
C GLY A 25 -5.71 -7.97 9.63
N ILE A 26 -5.79 -8.33 8.35
CA ILE A 26 -6.85 -7.85 7.44
C ILE A 26 -8.20 -8.35 7.99
N GLN A 27 -9.09 -7.42 8.33
CA GLN A 27 -10.40 -7.74 8.89
C GLN A 27 -11.35 -8.21 7.79
N THR A 28 -12.30 -9.09 8.14
CA THR A 28 -13.35 -9.56 7.24
C THR A 28 -14.21 -8.41 6.69
N GLU A 29 -14.39 -7.35 7.48
CA GLU A 29 -15.09 -6.13 7.07
C GLU A 29 -14.41 -5.42 5.89
N SER A 30 -13.07 -5.49 5.82
CA SER A 30 -12.32 -4.89 4.73
C SER A 30 -12.67 -5.55 3.39
N SER A 31 -12.91 -6.86 3.38
CA SER A 31 -13.35 -7.62 2.21
C SER A 31 -14.78 -7.34 1.78
N ASN A 32 -15.67 -7.12 2.74
CA ASN A 32 -17.04 -6.70 2.43
C ASN A 32 -17.08 -5.32 1.74
N ASN A 33 -16.18 -4.41 2.12
CA ASN A 33 -16.14 -3.04 1.62
C ASN A 33 -15.08 -2.78 0.55
N HIS A 34 -14.39 -3.82 0.05
CA HIS A 34 -13.35 -3.71 -0.98
C HIS A 34 -12.20 -2.75 -0.62
N SER A 35 -11.90 -2.62 0.67
CA SER A 35 -10.98 -1.62 1.21
C SER A 35 -9.59 -2.17 1.52
N GLU A 36 -9.34 -3.47 1.32
CA GLU A 36 -8.06 -4.10 1.68
C GLU A 36 -6.89 -3.46 0.93
N VAL A 37 -7.06 -3.24 -0.38
CA VAL A 37 -6.01 -2.65 -1.22
C VAL A 37 -5.67 -1.24 -0.75
N GLN A 38 -6.68 -0.40 -0.49
CA GLN A 38 -6.45 0.97 -0.02
C GLN A 38 -5.78 0.99 1.35
N THR A 39 -6.18 0.09 2.26
CA THR A 39 -5.56 -0.06 3.58
C THR A 39 -4.09 -0.44 3.44
N CYS A 40 -3.76 -1.41 2.59
CA CYS A 40 -2.38 -1.80 2.31
C CYS A 40 -1.57 -0.63 1.71
N LEU A 41 -2.09 0.06 0.70
CA LEU A 41 -1.36 1.17 0.08
C LEU A 41 -1.17 2.35 1.05
N HIS A 42 -2.12 2.59 1.95
CA HIS A 42 -2.01 3.60 3.00
C HIS A 42 -0.92 3.25 4.02
N GLU A 43 -0.86 1.99 4.46
CA GLU A 43 0.16 1.54 5.40
C GLU A 43 1.57 1.64 4.78
N ILE A 44 1.73 1.39 3.48
CA ILE A 44 3.01 1.65 2.77
C ILE A 44 3.40 3.12 2.84
N GLU A 45 2.45 4.05 2.65
CA GLU A 45 2.72 5.48 2.79
C GLU A 45 3.09 5.87 4.22
N MET A 46 2.45 5.26 5.23
CA MET A 46 2.81 5.46 6.62
C MET A 46 4.21 4.91 6.92
N CYS A 47 4.56 3.74 6.40
CA CYS A 47 5.90 3.16 6.52
C CYS A 47 6.95 4.08 5.88
N LYS A 48 6.70 4.62 4.68
CA LYS A 48 7.62 5.60 4.06
C LYS A 48 7.82 6.85 4.90
N LYS A 49 6.73 7.34 5.53
CA LYS A 49 6.73 8.58 6.30
C LYS A 49 7.42 8.43 7.65
N TYR A 50 7.23 7.29 8.31
CA TYR A 50 7.64 7.10 9.71
C TYR A 50 8.84 6.18 9.89
N SER A 51 9.10 5.25 8.96
CA SER A 51 10.27 4.37 9.07
C SER A 51 11.56 5.13 8.79
N VAL A 52 12.53 4.94 9.68
CA VAL A 52 13.77 5.71 9.68
C VAL A 52 14.77 5.20 8.64
N ALA A 53 14.90 3.88 8.51
CA ALA A 53 15.84 3.20 7.62
C ALA A 53 15.09 2.46 6.50
N THR A 54 14.88 1.15 6.64
CA THR A 54 14.09 0.36 5.69
C THR A 54 12.60 0.65 5.84
N ASN A 55 11.91 1.00 4.76
CA ASN A 55 10.48 1.31 4.76
C ASN A 55 9.64 0.31 3.94
N PHE A 56 10.25 -0.46 3.05
CA PHE A 56 9.54 -1.44 2.22
C PHE A 56 10.47 -2.59 1.82
N ILE A 57 10.01 -3.83 2.01
CA ILE A 57 10.71 -5.03 1.56
C ILE A 57 9.73 -5.87 0.76
N VAL A 58 10.12 -6.28 -0.45
CA VAL A 58 9.31 -7.16 -1.29
C VAL A 58 9.93 -8.55 -1.38
N LEU A 59 9.09 -9.57 -1.21
CA LEU A 59 9.42 -10.98 -1.45
C LEU A 59 8.63 -11.46 -2.67
N LEU A 60 9.31 -11.82 -3.76
CA LEU A 60 8.67 -12.29 -5.01
C LEU A 60 9.15 -13.68 -5.42
N SER A 61 8.28 -14.39 -6.13
CA SER A 61 8.62 -15.69 -6.72
C SER A 61 7.91 -15.87 -8.08
N HIS A 62 6.94 -16.79 -8.20
CA HIS A 62 6.24 -17.11 -9.47
C HIS A 62 4.74 -16.78 -9.45
N ARG A 63 4.25 -16.26 -8.31
CA ARG A 63 2.87 -15.84 -8.16
C ARG A 63 2.81 -14.33 -8.23
N TYR A 64 2.13 -13.83 -9.25
CA TYR A 64 1.82 -12.43 -9.46
C TYR A 64 0.71 -11.95 -8.51
N GLY A 65 -0.27 -12.82 -8.27
CA GLY A 65 -1.33 -12.62 -7.29
C GLY A 65 -2.62 -12.02 -7.87
N SER A 66 -3.56 -11.70 -6.98
CA SER A 66 -4.91 -11.29 -7.37
C SER A 66 -4.91 -9.92 -8.07
N ARG A 67 -5.70 -9.86 -9.15
CA ARG A 67 -6.07 -8.66 -9.89
C ARG A 67 -7.56 -8.38 -9.61
N PRO A 68 -7.87 -7.70 -8.49
CA PRO A 68 -9.25 -7.49 -8.05
C PRO A 68 -9.97 -6.47 -8.94
N THR A 69 -11.29 -6.51 -8.91
CA THR A 69 -12.15 -5.45 -9.45
C THR A 69 -11.84 -4.14 -8.72
N PRO A 70 -11.65 -3.01 -9.44
CA PRO A 70 -11.35 -1.73 -8.79
C PRO A 70 -12.49 -1.29 -7.87
N ALA A 71 -12.16 -1.05 -6.59
CA ALA A 71 -13.14 -0.54 -5.61
C ALA A 71 -13.60 0.89 -5.92
N THR A 72 -12.78 1.65 -6.65
CA THR A 72 -13.05 3.05 -7.01
C THR A 72 -12.58 3.29 -8.44
N ILE A 73 -13.38 4.00 -9.23
CA ILE A 73 -13.07 4.38 -10.61
C ILE A 73 -13.45 5.85 -10.77
N ARG A 74 -12.58 6.69 -11.36
CA ARG A 74 -12.94 8.11 -11.63
C ARG A 74 -14.22 8.19 -12.46
N ALA A 75 -15.09 9.15 -12.16
CA ALA A 75 -16.39 9.29 -12.81
C ALA A 75 -16.27 9.37 -14.34
N THR A 76 -15.37 10.22 -14.83
CA THR A 76 -15.10 10.38 -16.27
C THR A 76 -14.65 9.08 -16.95
N LEU A 77 -13.84 8.28 -16.24
CA LEU A 77 -13.36 6.99 -16.74
C LEU A 77 -14.49 5.94 -16.71
N PHE A 78 -15.26 5.89 -15.62
CA PHE A 78 -16.40 4.98 -15.49
C PHE A 78 -17.44 5.22 -16.58
N ASP A 79 -17.81 6.48 -16.83
CA ASP A 79 -18.80 6.84 -17.85
C ASP A 79 -18.33 6.40 -19.25
N LEU A 80 -17.04 6.56 -19.54
CA LEU A 80 -16.43 6.12 -20.79
C LEU A 80 -16.49 4.60 -20.95
N LEU A 81 -16.11 3.86 -19.90
CA LEU A 81 -16.22 2.39 -19.87
C LEU A 81 -17.68 1.94 -20.05
N PHE A 82 -18.60 2.62 -19.37
CA PHE A 82 -20.02 2.30 -19.38
C PHE A 82 -20.64 2.45 -20.78
N VAL A 83 -20.26 3.48 -21.52
CA VAL A 83 -20.69 3.67 -22.92
C VAL A 83 -20.27 2.48 -23.79
N ILE A 84 -19.02 2.04 -23.66
CA ILE A 84 -18.51 0.89 -24.43
C ILE A 84 -19.30 -0.38 -24.07
N ILE A 85 -19.49 -0.64 -22.78
CA ILE A 85 -20.20 -1.85 -22.30
C ILE A 85 -21.65 -1.85 -22.78
N ARG A 86 -22.35 -0.71 -22.70
CA ARG A 86 -23.74 -0.59 -23.15
C ARG A 86 -23.89 -0.72 -24.67
N SER A 87 -22.88 -0.27 -25.43
CA SER A 87 -22.91 -0.32 -26.90
C SER A 87 -22.70 -1.73 -27.47
N ASP A 88 -22.10 -2.63 -26.69
CA ASP A 88 -21.81 -3.99 -27.11
C ASP A 88 -22.96 -4.92 -26.68
N LEU A 89 -23.73 -5.41 -27.67
CA LEU A 89 -24.96 -6.19 -27.45
C LEU A 89 -24.75 -7.44 -26.58
N ASN A 90 -23.52 -7.95 -26.50
CA ASN A 90 -23.18 -9.10 -25.66
C ASN A 90 -23.14 -8.78 -24.15
N TYR A 91 -23.19 -7.50 -23.77
CA TYR A 91 -22.95 -7.04 -22.39
C TYR A 91 -24.09 -6.16 -21.84
N ASN A 92 -25.26 -6.15 -22.47
CA ASN A 92 -26.37 -5.28 -22.03
C ASN A 92 -26.79 -5.58 -20.57
N ASP A 93 -26.84 -6.87 -20.19
CA ASP A 93 -27.08 -7.30 -18.81
C ASP A 93 -25.94 -6.89 -17.86
N ASP A 94 -24.70 -6.85 -18.35
CA ASP A 94 -23.55 -6.44 -17.54
C ASP A 94 -23.54 -4.93 -17.28
N ALA A 95 -24.09 -4.10 -18.18
CA ALA A 95 -24.28 -2.67 -17.93
C ALA A 95 -25.29 -2.43 -16.79
N GLN A 96 -26.37 -3.20 -16.75
CA GLN A 96 -27.32 -3.16 -15.63
C GLN A 96 -26.66 -3.61 -14.32
N LEU A 97 -25.85 -4.67 -14.37
CA LEU A 97 -25.09 -5.15 -13.23
C LEU A 97 -24.13 -4.07 -12.70
N LEU A 98 -23.38 -3.39 -13.57
CA LEU A 98 -22.50 -2.29 -13.17
C LEU A 98 -23.27 -1.15 -12.49
N SER A 99 -24.43 -0.77 -13.04
CA SER A 99 -25.27 0.28 -12.46
C SER A 99 -25.81 -0.08 -11.07
N GLN A 100 -26.01 -1.38 -10.81
CA GLN A 100 -26.44 -1.87 -9.49
C GLN A 100 -25.30 -1.86 -8.47
N TRP A 101 -24.09 -2.21 -8.91
CA TRP A 101 -22.93 -2.45 -8.04
C TRP A 101 -22.02 -1.23 -7.85
N TYR A 102 -21.99 -0.27 -8.77
CA TYR A 102 -21.24 0.97 -8.63
C TYR A 102 -22.16 2.15 -8.34
N GLN A 103 -21.77 2.97 -7.37
CA GLN A 103 -22.50 4.17 -6.98
C GLN A 103 -21.62 5.41 -7.13
N LEU A 104 -22.16 6.46 -7.74
CA LEU A 104 -21.47 7.75 -7.87
C LEU A 104 -21.32 8.40 -6.49
N ASP A 105 -20.09 8.78 -6.15
CA ASP A 105 -19.72 9.59 -5.01
C ASP A 105 -19.15 10.94 -5.50
N THR A 106 -19.94 11.99 -5.30
CA THR A 106 -19.57 13.38 -5.65
C THR A 106 -18.86 14.10 -4.50
N ASN A 107 -18.66 13.46 -3.35
CA ASN A 107 -17.93 14.07 -2.22
C ASN A 107 -16.41 14.02 -2.42
N GLN A 108 -15.93 13.15 -3.31
CA GLN A 108 -14.54 13.13 -3.74
C GLN A 108 -14.33 14.08 -4.92
N ILE A 109 -13.17 14.73 -4.94
CA ILE A 109 -12.78 15.67 -5.99
C ILE A 109 -11.46 15.17 -6.61
N PRO A 110 -11.45 14.71 -7.87
CA PRO A 110 -12.60 14.55 -8.77
C PRO A 110 -13.59 13.45 -8.31
N ALA A 111 -14.84 13.53 -8.78
CA ALA A 111 -15.88 12.55 -8.45
C ALA A 111 -15.51 11.14 -8.92
N VAL A 112 -16.00 10.12 -8.20
CA VAL A 112 -15.68 8.72 -8.44
C VAL A 112 -16.92 7.84 -8.34
N TYR A 113 -16.92 6.70 -9.02
CA TYR A 113 -17.83 5.60 -8.73
C TYR A 113 -17.16 4.63 -7.76
N ILE A 114 -17.90 4.20 -6.74
CA ILE A 114 -17.45 3.28 -5.70
C ILE A 114 -18.21 1.96 -5.84
N LEU A 115 -17.47 0.85 -5.80
CA LEU A 115 -18.04 -0.49 -5.72
C LEU A 115 -18.73 -0.65 -4.35
N ARG A 116 -20.04 -0.86 -4.38
CA ARG A 116 -20.87 -1.00 -3.18
C ARG A 116 -20.47 -2.24 -2.40
N SER A 117 -20.62 -2.16 -1.07
CA SER A 117 -20.34 -3.29 -0.19
C SER A 117 -21.16 -4.53 -0.55
N ILE A 118 -20.57 -5.71 -0.40
CA ILE A 118 -21.20 -6.97 -0.83
C ILE A 118 -22.50 -7.20 -0.06
N SER A 119 -22.50 -7.03 1.26
CA SER A 119 -23.68 -7.18 2.12
C SER A 119 -24.82 -6.20 1.82
N SER A 120 -24.56 -5.06 1.16
CA SER A 120 -25.63 -4.13 0.78
C SER A 120 -26.51 -4.66 -0.36
N ILE A 121 -26.00 -5.60 -1.16
CA ILE A 121 -26.71 -6.22 -2.29
C ILE A 121 -26.99 -7.70 -2.00
N LEU A 122 -26.06 -8.39 -1.32
CA LEU A 122 -26.15 -9.79 -0.90
C LEU A 122 -26.07 -9.89 0.64
N PRO A 123 -27.15 -9.56 1.39
CA PRO A 123 -27.13 -9.55 2.85
C PRO A 123 -26.74 -10.90 3.49
N LYS A 124 -27.00 -12.00 2.77
CA LYS A 124 -26.70 -13.36 3.24
C LYS A 124 -25.21 -13.66 3.40
N ILE A 125 -24.31 -12.83 2.84
CA ILE A 125 -22.86 -13.02 2.98
C ILE A 125 -22.36 -12.82 4.42
N VAL A 126 -23.13 -12.12 5.26
CA VAL A 126 -22.86 -11.94 6.70
C VAL A 126 -23.84 -12.76 7.56
N SER A 127 -24.56 -13.72 6.98
CA SER A 127 -25.48 -14.59 7.71
C SER A 127 -24.74 -15.46 8.72
N SER A 128 -25.34 -15.70 9.88
CA SER A 128 -24.86 -16.71 10.83
C SER A 128 -25.07 -18.14 10.32
N ASN A 129 -25.89 -18.33 9.28
CA ASN A 129 -26.08 -19.61 8.62
C ASN A 129 -24.97 -19.88 7.59
N THR A 130 -24.13 -20.86 7.89
CA THR A 130 -22.97 -21.25 7.06
C THR A 130 -23.32 -21.61 5.62
N GLU A 131 -24.47 -22.24 5.36
CA GLU A 131 -24.85 -22.64 3.99
C GLU A 131 -25.33 -21.45 3.16
N GLU A 132 -26.09 -20.54 3.78
CA GLU A 132 -26.48 -19.29 3.12
C GLU A 132 -25.27 -18.41 2.80
N MET A 133 -24.33 -18.31 3.75
CA MET A 133 -23.09 -17.57 3.58
C MET A 133 -22.27 -18.11 2.41
N LYS A 134 -22.02 -19.44 2.36
CA LYS A 134 -21.30 -20.08 1.25
C LYS A 134 -22.00 -19.89 -0.09
N GLN A 135 -23.33 -19.93 -0.12
CA GLN A 135 -24.08 -19.71 -1.35
C GLN A 135 -23.94 -18.27 -1.84
N ALA A 136 -24.03 -17.30 -0.93
CA ALA A 136 -23.80 -15.88 -1.23
C ALA A 136 -22.36 -15.61 -1.68
N GLU A 137 -21.35 -16.28 -1.10
CA GLU A 137 -19.96 -16.18 -1.55
C GLU A 137 -19.76 -16.70 -2.98
N LYS A 138 -20.40 -17.81 -3.34
CA LYS A 138 -20.37 -18.36 -4.72
C LYS A 138 -21.07 -17.41 -5.70
N GLU A 139 -22.20 -16.85 -5.30
CA GLU A 139 -22.94 -15.85 -6.08
C GLU A 139 -22.09 -14.60 -6.30
N TRP A 140 -21.50 -14.05 -5.23
CA TRP A 140 -20.59 -12.92 -5.29
C TRP A 140 -19.40 -13.21 -6.21
N LYS A 141 -18.75 -14.37 -6.08
CA LYS A 141 -17.63 -14.75 -6.95
C LYS A 141 -18.03 -14.76 -8.43
N THR A 142 -19.24 -15.20 -8.74
CA THR A 142 -19.78 -15.23 -10.11
C THR A 142 -20.03 -13.81 -10.62
N ILE A 143 -20.71 -12.97 -9.83
CA ILE A 143 -20.99 -11.57 -10.14
C ILE A 143 -19.70 -10.77 -10.32
N ASN A 144 -18.78 -10.87 -9.36
CA ASN A 144 -17.51 -10.16 -9.39
C ASN A 144 -16.65 -10.54 -10.59
N ASN A 145 -16.66 -11.81 -11.00
CA ASN A 145 -15.98 -12.23 -12.23
C ASN A 145 -16.60 -11.60 -13.49
N ARG A 146 -17.93 -11.49 -13.57
CA ARG A 146 -18.61 -10.80 -14.68
C ARG A 146 -18.24 -9.33 -14.74
N ILE A 147 -18.39 -8.62 -13.62
CA ILE A 147 -18.03 -7.20 -13.48
C ILE A 147 -16.56 -6.98 -13.87
N ARG A 148 -15.65 -7.79 -13.34
CA ARG A 148 -14.22 -7.69 -13.64
C ARG A 148 -13.94 -7.87 -15.13
N ASN A 149 -14.55 -8.88 -15.75
CA ASN A 149 -14.32 -9.19 -17.16
C ASN A 149 -14.85 -8.10 -18.09
N CYS A 150 -16.06 -7.57 -17.83
CA CYS A 150 -16.63 -6.51 -18.66
C CYS A 150 -15.82 -5.21 -18.52
N LEU A 151 -15.42 -4.83 -17.31
CA LEU A 151 -14.56 -3.66 -17.08
C LEU A 151 -13.21 -3.79 -17.77
N ARG A 152 -12.54 -4.95 -17.66
CA ARG A 152 -11.25 -5.19 -18.33
C ARG A 152 -11.36 -5.10 -19.85
N GLN A 153 -12.41 -5.66 -20.44
CA GLN A 153 -12.61 -5.61 -21.88
C GLN A 153 -12.91 -4.19 -22.37
N ALA A 154 -13.72 -3.43 -21.62
CA ALA A 154 -13.96 -2.02 -21.91
C ALA A 154 -12.66 -1.21 -21.80
N ALA A 155 -11.91 -1.35 -20.70
CA ALA A 155 -10.65 -0.65 -20.48
C ALA A 155 -9.62 -0.96 -21.57
N LYS A 156 -9.55 -2.20 -22.04
CA LYS A 156 -8.72 -2.58 -23.19
C LYS A 156 -9.10 -1.84 -24.46
N LYS A 157 -10.39 -1.76 -24.80
CA LYS A 157 -10.86 -1.00 -25.96
C LYS A 157 -10.53 0.50 -25.81
N CYS A 158 -10.73 1.10 -24.63
CA CYS A 158 -10.38 2.50 -24.36
C CYS A 158 -8.88 2.76 -24.57
N PHE A 159 -8.04 1.86 -24.07
CA PHE A 159 -6.59 1.99 -24.14
C PHE A 159 -6.08 1.85 -25.58
N GLU A 160 -6.60 0.88 -26.34
CA GLU A 160 -6.32 0.72 -27.78
C GLU A 160 -6.74 1.96 -28.59
N GLN A 161 -7.83 2.62 -28.18
CA GLN A 161 -8.32 3.87 -28.76
C GLN A 161 -7.60 5.13 -28.23
N LYS A 162 -6.60 4.98 -27.35
CA LYS A 162 -5.85 6.07 -26.71
C LYS A 162 -6.73 7.06 -25.94
N GLN A 163 -7.84 6.59 -25.39
CA GLN A 163 -8.76 7.41 -24.59
C GLN A 163 -8.37 7.45 -23.11
N ILE A 164 -7.54 6.49 -22.67
CA ILE A 164 -7.05 6.37 -21.29
C ILE A 164 -5.54 6.15 -21.30
N GLU A 165 -4.88 6.56 -20.24
CA GLU A 165 -3.44 6.41 -20.06
C GLU A 165 -3.07 5.06 -19.43
N GLN A 166 -1.76 4.74 -19.40
CA GLN A 166 -1.25 3.51 -18.80
C GLN A 166 -1.65 3.38 -17.32
N GLU A 167 -1.64 4.48 -16.56
CA GLU A 167 -1.98 4.47 -15.13
C GLU A 167 -3.45 4.05 -14.91
N GLU A 168 -4.37 4.57 -15.74
CA GLU A 168 -5.79 4.18 -15.70
C GLU A 168 -6.00 2.73 -16.18
N TYR A 169 -5.24 2.30 -17.17
CA TYR A 169 -5.29 0.92 -17.65
C TYR A 169 -4.81 -0.05 -16.57
N ASP A 170 -3.68 0.24 -15.94
CA ASP A 170 -3.07 -0.61 -14.92
C ASP A 170 -4.05 -0.92 -13.78
N ASP A 171 -4.94 0.01 -13.42
CA ASP A 171 -5.93 -0.19 -12.36
C ASP A 171 -6.79 -1.45 -12.52
N PHE A 172 -7.04 -1.89 -13.76
CA PHE A 172 -7.82 -3.09 -14.09
C PHE A 172 -6.94 -4.34 -14.33
N PHE A 173 -5.65 -4.15 -14.57
CA PHE A 173 -4.76 -5.16 -15.12
C PHE A 173 -3.64 -5.64 -14.20
N ILE A 174 -3.13 -4.79 -13.31
CA ILE A 174 -2.02 -5.17 -12.43
C ILE A 174 -2.49 -5.78 -11.11
N SER A 175 -1.65 -6.61 -10.50
CA SER A 175 -1.98 -7.24 -9.22
C SER A 175 -1.84 -6.28 -8.04
N ILE A 176 -2.45 -6.65 -6.90
CA ILE A 176 -2.24 -5.92 -5.64
C ILE A 176 -0.74 -5.84 -5.31
N THR A 177 -0.01 -6.94 -5.50
CA THR A 177 1.44 -7.00 -5.29
C THR A 177 2.18 -5.98 -6.16
N GLU A 178 1.81 -5.85 -7.43
CA GLU A 178 2.41 -4.83 -8.30
C GLU A 178 2.01 -3.41 -7.88
N LYS A 179 0.76 -3.16 -7.45
CA LYS A 179 0.37 -1.86 -6.88
C LYS A 179 1.21 -1.50 -5.65
N GLU A 180 1.45 -2.46 -4.77
CA GLU A 180 2.32 -2.32 -3.60
C GLU A 180 3.77 -2.01 -4.00
N ILE A 181 4.32 -2.66 -5.04
CA ILE A 181 5.68 -2.40 -5.55
C ILE A 181 5.78 -1.05 -6.26
N VAL A 182 4.78 -0.68 -7.05
CA VAL A 182 4.70 0.64 -7.70
C VAL A 182 4.76 1.72 -6.63
N LYS A 183 3.93 1.58 -5.58
CA LYS A 183 3.92 2.50 -4.45
C LYS A 183 5.22 2.43 -3.67
N GLY A 184 5.67 1.26 -3.22
CA GLY A 184 6.80 1.08 -2.33
C GLY A 184 8.17 1.38 -2.95
N ILE A 185 8.37 1.01 -4.22
CA ILE A 185 9.68 1.05 -4.90
C ILE A 185 9.67 2.02 -6.09
N LEU A 186 8.81 1.80 -7.09
CA LEU A 186 8.97 2.44 -8.41
C LEU A 186 8.72 3.95 -8.36
N THR A 187 7.73 4.38 -7.57
CA THR A 187 7.38 5.80 -7.37
C THR A 187 8.14 6.45 -6.21
N THR A 188 8.97 5.69 -5.48
CA THR A 188 9.74 6.20 -4.33
C THR A 188 11.06 6.83 -4.79
N PRO A 189 11.32 8.13 -4.51
CA PRO A 189 12.55 8.79 -4.94
C PRO A 189 13.83 8.17 -4.33
N ASP A 190 13.78 7.80 -3.06
CA ASP A 190 14.88 7.25 -2.26
C ASP A 190 14.84 5.71 -2.16
N ALA A 191 14.25 5.04 -3.16
CA ALA A 191 14.04 3.59 -3.14
C ALA A 191 15.33 2.79 -2.86
N ASN A 192 16.46 3.19 -3.46
CA ASN A 192 17.75 2.52 -3.25
C ASN A 192 18.30 2.61 -1.83
N GLN A 193 17.85 3.55 -1.02
CA GLN A 193 18.36 3.74 0.34
C GLN A 193 17.52 3.00 1.37
N ARG A 194 16.24 2.75 1.05
CA ARG A 194 15.22 2.34 2.03
C ARG A 194 14.41 1.12 1.66
N THR A 195 14.64 0.54 0.48
CA THR A 195 13.89 -0.62 0.02
C THR A 195 14.79 -1.79 -0.34
N LEU A 196 14.25 -3.00 -0.25
CA LEU A 196 14.95 -4.24 -0.57
C LEU A 196 14.01 -5.17 -1.35
N CYS A 197 14.58 -5.93 -2.29
CA CYS A 197 13.87 -6.91 -3.09
C CYS A 197 14.53 -8.27 -2.98
N PHE A 198 13.77 -9.29 -2.58
CA PHE A 198 14.22 -10.68 -2.53
C PHE A 198 13.40 -11.52 -3.51
N LEU A 199 14.07 -12.17 -4.45
CA LEU A 199 13.50 -12.97 -5.53
C LEU A 199 13.85 -14.44 -5.29
N ARG A 200 12.84 -15.32 -5.33
CA ARG A 200 13.06 -16.77 -5.35
C ARG A 200 12.61 -17.37 -6.68
N GLU A 201 13.56 -17.91 -7.43
CA GLU A 201 13.35 -18.74 -8.62
C GLU A 201 13.23 -20.21 -8.26
N ILE A 202 12.24 -20.90 -8.84
CA ILE A 202 11.98 -22.33 -8.72
C ILE A 202 12.25 -22.85 -10.13
N GLU A 203 13.44 -23.37 -10.38
CA GLU A 203 13.97 -23.55 -11.74
C GLU A 203 13.14 -24.55 -12.55
N ASP A 204 12.64 -25.58 -11.88
CA ASP A 204 11.88 -26.71 -12.42
C ASP A 204 10.36 -26.55 -12.24
N ILE A 205 9.85 -25.34 -11.92
CA ILE A 205 8.43 -25.16 -11.55
C ILE A 205 7.44 -25.63 -12.63
N ARG A 206 7.83 -25.57 -13.91
CA ARG A 206 7.01 -26.02 -15.04
C ARG A 206 6.98 -27.54 -15.20
N GLU A 207 7.86 -28.27 -14.54
CA GLU A 207 7.90 -29.73 -14.53
C GLU A 207 6.91 -30.31 -13.50
N HIS A 208 6.47 -29.49 -12.53
CA HIS A 208 5.61 -29.91 -11.41
C HIS A 208 4.18 -29.38 -11.48
N LEU A 209 3.68 -29.07 -12.69
CA LEU A 209 2.32 -28.53 -12.90
C LEU A 209 1.19 -29.47 -12.46
N PHE A 210 1.48 -30.75 -12.28
CA PHE A 210 0.51 -31.75 -11.80
C PHE A 210 0.52 -31.91 -10.26
N ASP A 211 1.44 -31.26 -9.55
CA ASP A 211 1.46 -31.29 -8.08
C ASP A 211 0.29 -30.46 -7.52
N SER A 212 -0.46 -31.05 -6.59
CA SER A 212 -1.57 -30.41 -5.87
C SER A 212 -1.23 -29.05 -5.23
N LYS A 213 0.04 -28.80 -4.89
CA LYS A 213 0.51 -27.57 -4.23
C LYS A 213 0.93 -26.48 -5.21
N ILE A 214 1.05 -26.76 -6.51
CA ILE A 214 1.61 -25.82 -7.50
C ILE A 214 0.81 -24.53 -7.62
N SER A 215 -0.52 -24.61 -7.46
CA SER A 215 -1.45 -23.47 -7.50
C SER A 215 -1.21 -22.43 -6.39
N LYS A 216 -0.40 -22.76 -5.37
CA LYS A 216 0.06 -21.81 -4.36
C LYS A 216 1.22 -20.93 -4.84
N TYR A 217 1.94 -21.37 -5.88
CA TYR A 217 3.18 -20.77 -6.37
C TYR A 217 3.05 -20.15 -7.75
N ILE A 218 2.11 -20.60 -8.59
CA ILE A 218 1.81 -20.04 -9.91
C ILE A 218 0.34 -19.62 -9.96
N ASP A 219 0.04 -18.51 -10.63
CA ASP A 219 -1.34 -18.13 -10.93
C ASP A 219 -1.91 -19.03 -12.05
N MET A 220 -2.97 -19.75 -11.70
CA MET A 220 -3.66 -20.68 -12.58
C MET A 220 -5.16 -20.50 -12.47
N TYR A 221 -5.88 -20.83 -13.54
CA TYR A 221 -7.35 -20.81 -13.57
C TYR A 221 -7.89 -22.06 -14.22
N HIS A 222 -9.13 -22.42 -13.90
CA HIS A 222 -9.82 -23.51 -14.58
C HIS A 222 -10.40 -23.02 -15.90
N SER A 223 -10.13 -23.76 -16.97
CA SER A 223 -10.74 -23.56 -18.27
C SER A 223 -12.24 -23.91 -18.24
N LYS A 224 -12.95 -23.61 -19.34
CA LYS A 224 -14.34 -24.07 -19.52
C LYS A 224 -14.47 -25.60 -19.53
N THR A 225 -13.40 -26.31 -19.89
CA THR A 225 -13.33 -27.78 -19.88
C THR A 225 -12.90 -28.35 -18.52
N GLY A 226 -12.61 -27.49 -17.53
CA GLY A 226 -12.20 -27.87 -16.18
C GLY A 226 -10.69 -28.05 -15.99
N GLU A 227 -9.92 -28.01 -17.09
CA GLU A 227 -8.47 -28.13 -17.08
C GLU A 227 -7.81 -26.93 -16.38
N LEU A 228 -6.77 -27.19 -15.60
CA LEU A 228 -6.01 -26.14 -14.91
C LEU A 228 -4.98 -25.55 -15.88
N ILE A 229 -5.12 -24.26 -16.21
CA ILE A 229 -4.29 -23.55 -17.18
C ILE A 229 -3.51 -22.45 -16.47
N ILE A 230 -2.25 -22.25 -16.87
CA ILE A 230 -1.40 -21.16 -16.40
C ILE A 230 -1.92 -19.82 -16.93
N ASP A 231 -1.98 -18.82 -16.05
CA ASP A 231 -2.30 -17.45 -16.43
C ASP A 231 -1.08 -16.77 -17.08
N SER A 232 -0.91 -16.95 -18.40
CA SER A 232 0.23 -16.41 -19.15
C SER A 232 0.31 -14.88 -19.10
N GLU A 233 -0.82 -14.18 -18.95
CA GLU A 233 -0.82 -12.73 -18.79
C GLU A 233 -0.20 -12.33 -17.45
N ALA A 234 -0.60 -12.98 -16.36
CA ALA A 234 -0.02 -12.77 -15.04
C ALA A 234 1.49 -13.12 -15.02
N GLU A 235 1.89 -14.22 -15.68
CA GLU A 235 3.29 -14.61 -15.81
C GLU A 235 4.10 -13.54 -16.55
N ASN A 236 3.60 -13.02 -17.68
CA ASN A 236 4.28 -11.97 -18.45
C ASN A 236 4.42 -10.65 -17.66
N LEU A 237 3.37 -10.24 -16.95
CA LEU A 237 3.42 -9.05 -16.08
C LEU A 237 4.45 -9.23 -14.96
N LEU A 238 4.46 -10.39 -14.30
CA LEU A 238 5.43 -10.69 -13.25
C LEU A 238 6.87 -10.73 -13.77
N GLN A 239 7.11 -11.29 -14.95
CA GLN A 239 8.42 -11.32 -15.60
C GLN A 239 8.91 -9.89 -15.90
N ASN A 240 8.05 -9.05 -16.46
CA ASN A 240 8.35 -7.63 -16.69
C ASN A 240 8.68 -6.91 -15.37
N LEU A 241 7.89 -7.15 -14.32
CA LEU A 241 8.10 -6.56 -13.00
C LEU A 241 9.45 -6.96 -12.39
N LYS A 242 9.80 -8.25 -12.41
CA LYS A 242 11.03 -8.81 -11.83
C LYS A 242 12.29 -8.39 -12.57
N TYR A 243 12.28 -8.40 -13.90
CA TYR A 243 13.51 -8.28 -14.69
C TYR A 243 13.65 -6.97 -15.46
N SER A 244 12.60 -6.15 -15.52
CA SER A 244 12.65 -4.82 -16.15
C SER A 244 12.34 -3.71 -15.15
N ARG A 245 11.14 -3.69 -14.57
CA ARG A 245 10.69 -2.54 -13.74
C ARG A 245 11.50 -2.40 -12.45
N ILE A 246 11.63 -3.46 -11.65
CA ILE A 246 12.37 -3.38 -10.38
C ILE A 246 13.86 -3.04 -10.62
N PRO A 247 14.60 -3.74 -11.51
CA PRO A 247 16.00 -3.41 -11.79
C PRO A 247 16.22 -2.03 -12.41
N SER A 248 15.21 -1.45 -13.11
CA SER A 248 15.31 -0.08 -13.61
C SER A 248 15.34 0.98 -12.50
N LYS A 249 14.85 0.63 -11.29
CA LYS A 249 14.77 1.53 -10.14
C LYS A 249 15.77 1.17 -9.04
N LEU A 250 15.96 -0.13 -8.78
CA LEU A 250 16.84 -0.64 -7.74
C LEU A 250 18.19 -1.09 -8.27
N GLN A 251 19.24 -0.68 -7.57
CA GLN A 251 20.60 -1.17 -7.75
C GLN A 251 20.67 -2.66 -7.41
N SER A 252 21.57 -3.37 -8.07
CA SER A 252 21.80 -4.80 -7.87
C SER A 252 22.13 -5.17 -6.43
N SER A 253 22.76 -4.27 -5.66
CA SER A 253 23.04 -4.47 -4.23
C SER A 253 21.80 -4.57 -3.33
N ASN A 254 20.63 -4.13 -3.83
CA ASN A 254 19.35 -4.19 -3.12
C ASN A 254 18.41 -5.27 -3.67
N VAL A 255 18.86 -6.05 -4.66
CA VAL A 255 18.09 -7.12 -5.29
C VAL A 255 18.81 -8.45 -5.07
N PHE A 256 18.23 -9.30 -4.25
CA PHE A 256 18.76 -10.60 -3.87
C PHE A 256 17.99 -11.69 -4.61
N SER A 257 18.69 -12.64 -5.25
CA SER A 257 18.06 -13.69 -6.04
C SER A 257 18.54 -15.07 -5.58
N TYR A 258 17.59 -15.96 -5.37
CA TYR A 258 17.83 -17.33 -4.91
C TYR A 258 17.20 -18.31 -5.87
N LYS A 259 17.90 -19.41 -6.13
CA LYS A 259 17.42 -20.52 -6.95
C LYS A 259 17.16 -21.72 -6.07
N VAL A 260 16.01 -22.35 -6.25
CA VAL A 260 15.62 -23.57 -5.57
C VAL A 260 14.99 -24.53 -6.58
N HIS A 261 14.89 -25.80 -6.18
CA HIS A 261 14.22 -26.84 -6.95
C HIS A 261 12.98 -27.32 -6.18
N TRP A 262 11.96 -27.77 -6.89
CA TRP A 262 10.82 -28.41 -6.27
C TRP A 262 11.23 -29.76 -5.70
N THR A 263 10.69 -30.12 -4.53
CA THR A 263 10.90 -31.43 -3.91
C THR A 263 9.59 -32.20 -3.88
N PRO A 264 9.59 -33.53 -3.58
CA PRO A 264 8.33 -34.29 -3.45
C PRO A 264 7.34 -33.71 -2.42
N ASN A 265 7.85 -32.94 -1.46
CA ASN A 265 7.04 -32.24 -0.46
C ASN A 265 6.67 -30.80 -0.87
N GLY A 266 7.06 -30.36 -2.07
CA GLY A 266 7.04 -28.98 -2.54
C GLY A 266 8.04 -28.10 -1.78
N ILE A 267 7.93 -26.79 -1.93
CA ILE A 267 8.79 -25.86 -1.18
C ILE A 267 8.45 -25.91 0.32
N ASN A 268 9.43 -26.28 1.15
CA ASN A 268 9.25 -26.46 2.59
C ASN A 268 10.53 -26.17 3.40
N ARG A 269 10.38 -25.97 4.71
CA ARG A 269 11.48 -25.55 5.59
C ARG A 269 12.62 -26.56 5.72
N HIS A 270 12.32 -27.85 5.68
CA HIS A 270 13.31 -28.90 5.91
C HIS A 270 14.22 -29.05 4.69
N ASP A 271 13.63 -29.30 3.52
CA ASP A 271 14.41 -29.57 2.30
C ASP A 271 15.13 -28.31 1.77
N HIS A 272 14.64 -27.12 2.12
CA HIS A 272 15.19 -25.84 1.68
C HIS A 272 15.93 -25.09 2.80
N ALA A 273 16.41 -25.80 3.82
CA ALA A 273 17.05 -25.19 4.98
C ALA A 273 18.26 -24.32 4.60
N THR A 274 19.07 -24.75 3.63
CA THR A 274 20.24 -23.99 3.14
C THR A 274 19.83 -22.67 2.50
N TYR A 275 18.84 -22.68 1.61
CA TYR A 275 18.27 -21.47 1.02
C TYR A 275 17.72 -20.52 2.10
N ILE A 276 16.97 -21.06 3.07
CA ILE A 276 16.37 -20.27 4.13
C ILE A 276 17.45 -19.65 5.03
N ALA A 277 18.52 -20.37 5.34
CA ALA A 277 19.64 -19.85 6.10
C ALA A 277 20.31 -18.68 5.36
N GLN A 278 20.62 -18.86 4.08
CA GLN A 278 21.20 -17.81 3.25
C GLN A 278 20.29 -16.58 3.15
N PHE A 279 19.00 -16.77 2.88
CA PHE A 279 18.02 -15.69 2.84
C PHE A 279 17.96 -14.92 4.17
N ASN A 280 17.99 -15.62 5.31
CA ASN A 280 17.95 -14.98 6.63
C ASN A 280 19.21 -14.14 6.88
N ASP A 281 20.37 -14.64 6.49
CA ASP A 281 21.65 -13.92 6.64
C ASP A 281 21.67 -12.67 5.75
N ASP A 282 21.33 -12.80 4.47
CA ASP A 282 21.26 -11.69 3.53
C ASP A 282 20.24 -10.63 3.98
N PHE A 283 19.05 -11.07 4.39
CA PHE A 283 18.00 -10.19 4.92
C PHE A 283 18.51 -9.42 6.13
N TYR A 284 19.13 -10.12 7.09
CA TYR A 284 19.67 -9.50 8.28
C TYR A 284 20.74 -8.47 7.95
N HIS A 285 21.71 -8.83 7.10
CA HIS A 285 22.83 -7.97 6.75
C HIS A 285 22.39 -6.75 5.92
N ALA A 286 21.46 -6.92 4.98
CA ALA A 286 20.93 -5.83 4.16
C ALA A 286 20.13 -4.81 4.99
N VAL A 287 19.22 -5.28 5.84
CA VAL A 287 18.43 -4.41 6.73
C VAL A 287 19.35 -3.72 7.74
N LYS A 288 20.32 -4.45 8.32
CA LYS A 288 21.32 -3.88 9.21
C LYS A 288 22.14 -2.79 8.52
N LEU A 289 22.56 -3.00 7.28
CA LEU A 289 23.34 -2.02 6.52
C LEU A 289 22.54 -0.72 6.31
N GLN A 290 21.26 -0.82 5.93
CA GLN A 290 20.38 0.35 5.78
C GLN A 290 20.18 1.09 7.11
N ILE A 291 20.05 0.35 8.22
CA ILE A 291 20.01 0.94 9.56
C ILE A 291 21.31 1.69 9.88
N ASP A 292 22.47 1.05 9.68
CA ASP A 292 23.77 1.63 9.98
C ASP A 292 24.07 2.89 9.15
N GLN A 293 23.71 2.86 7.87
CA GLN A 293 23.83 4.03 7.00
C GLN A 293 22.93 5.17 7.48
N CYS A 294 21.70 4.86 7.90
CA CYS A 294 20.79 5.84 8.46
C CYS A 294 21.33 6.45 9.76
N VAL A 295 21.82 5.62 10.69
CA VAL A 295 22.43 6.06 11.96
C VAL A 295 23.57 7.03 11.68
N LYS A 296 24.52 6.65 10.81
CA LYS A 296 25.66 7.50 10.44
C LYS A 296 25.20 8.83 9.85
N SER A 297 24.23 8.81 8.94
CA SER A 297 23.71 10.04 8.34
C SER A 297 23.08 10.96 9.40
N ARG A 298 22.28 10.41 10.32
CA ARG A 298 21.63 11.21 11.38
C ARG A 298 22.61 11.77 12.38
N ILE A 299 23.60 10.99 12.84
CA ILE A 299 24.63 11.47 13.77
C ILE A 299 25.42 12.63 13.15
N LEU A 300 25.68 12.59 11.83
CA LEU A 300 26.34 13.70 11.12
C LEU A 300 25.47 14.96 11.04
N PHE A 301 24.13 14.83 11.06
CA PHE A 301 23.20 15.97 11.12
C PHE A 301 22.91 16.44 12.56
N ASP A 302 22.94 15.54 13.55
CA ASP A 302 22.63 15.77 14.98
C ASP A 302 23.85 16.17 15.82
N SER A 303 24.86 16.80 15.21
CA SER A 303 26.04 17.26 15.97
C SER A 303 25.70 18.36 17.00
N ASP A 304 24.56 19.03 16.84
CA ASP A 304 24.10 20.11 17.71
C ASP A 304 22.72 19.80 18.32
N PRO A 305 22.64 19.47 19.63
CA PRO A 305 21.38 19.23 20.33
C PRO A 305 20.36 20.37 20.19
N LEU A 306 20.82 21.62 20.04
CA LEU A 306 19.94 22.78 19.85
C LEU A 306 19.29 22.76 18.47
N GLN A 307 20.03 22.41 17.41
CA GLN A 307 19.46 22.29 16.07
C GLN A 307 18.40 21.18 16.01
N HIS A 308 18.66 20.08 16.71
CA HIS A 308 17.69 18.99 16.84
C HIS A 308 16.40 19.46 17.50
N GLU A 309 16.50 20.12 18.67
CA GLU A 309 15.34 20.66 19.39
C GLU A 309 14.56 21.67 18.54
N ILE A 310 15.26 22.58 17.85
CA ILE A 310 14.64 23.54 16.94
C ILE A 310 13.87 22.83 15.83
N LEU A 311 14.45 21.79 15.23
CA LEU A 311 13.85 21.06 14.11
C LEU A 311 12.63 20.24 14.55
N GLU A 312 12.70 19.53 15.68
CA GLU A 312 11.57 18.84 16.27
C GLU A 312 10.43 19.80 16.62
N HIS A 313 10.72 20.89 17.32
CA HIS A 313 9.73 21.91 17.66
C HIS A 313 9.13 22.55 16.41
N THR A 314 9.90 22.76 15.34
CA THR A 314 9.41 23.31 14.07
C THR A 314 8.42 22.36 13.38
N ILE A 315 8.74 21.05 13.32
CA ILE A 315 7.86 20.03 12.74
C ILE A 315 6.56 19.92 13.54
N GLN A 316 6.65 19.88 14.88
CA GLN A 316 5.49 19.83 15.75
C GLN A 316 4.64 21.10 15.61
N CYS A 317 5.26 22.28 15.59
CA CYS A 317 4.55 23.55 15.40
C CYS A 317 3.76 23.55 14.09
N ARG A 318 4.40 23.15 12.97
CA ARG A 318 3.72 23.05 11.68
C ARG A 318 2.53 22.10 11.71
N THR A 319 2.67 20.96 12.38
CA THR A 319 1.61 19.96 12.52
C THR A 319 0.42 20.51 13.31
N TYR A 320 0.67 21.22 14.41
CA TYR A 320 -0.37 21.85 15.21
C TYR A 320 -1.06 23.00 14.48
N VAL A 321 -0.29 23.84 13.78
CA VAL A 321 -0.80 25.03 13.09
C VAL A 321 -1.67 24.68 11.89
N ASN A 322 -1.33 23.63 11.13
CA ASN A 322 -2.15 23.18 10.00
C ASN A 322 -3.56 22.73 10.41
N LYS A 323 -3.76 22.36 11.68
CA LYS A 323 -5.06 21.94 12.23
C LYS A 323 -5.70 22.99 13.12
N PHE A 324 -5.06 24.15 13.29
CA PHE A 324 -5.51 25.19 14.22
C PHE A 324 -6.45 26.17 13.53
N HIS A 325 -7.61 26.42 14.14
CA HIS A 325 -8.65 27.32 13.61
C HIS A 325 -9.20 28.22 14.72
N GLY A 326 -9.42 29.51 14.42
CA GLY A 326 -10.06 30.48 15.32
C GLY A 326 -9.14 31.07 16.41
N ARG A 327 -9.73 31.50 17.53
CA ARG A 327 -9.04 32.07 18.72
C ARG A 327 -8.23 33.35 18.45
N ILE A 328 -8.70 34.17 17.51
CA ILE A 328 -8.00 35.37 17.01
C ILE A 328 -7.77 36.39 18.13
N ASP A 329 -8.75 36.56 19.01
CA ASP A 329 -8.70 37.41 20.20
C ASP A 329 -7.56 37.03 21.15
N ILE A 330 -7.45 35.73 21.48
CA ILE A 330 -6.40 35.21 22.35
C ILE A 330 -5.03 35.29 21.66
N LEU A 331 -4.95 34.97 20.36
CA LEU A 331 -3.72 35.10 19.58
C LEU A 331 -3.19 36.54 19.61
N ASN A 332 -4.06 37.53 19.45
CA ASN A 332 -3.68 38.95 19.48
C ASN A 332 -3.15 39.36 20.86
N GLN A 333 -3.76 38.92 21.96
CA GLN A 333 -3.26 39.19 23.33
C GLN A 333 -1.85 38.64 23.54
N PHE A 334 -1.60 37.40 23.09
CA PHE A 334 -0.26 36.81 23.18
C PHE A 334 0.74 37.50 22.26
N LYS A 335 0.31 37.90 21.05
CA LYS A 335 1.16 38.65 20.10
C LYS A 335 1.57 40.01 20.69
N GLU A 336 0.63 40.75 21.25
CA GLU A 336 0.91 42.01 21.96
C GLU A 336 1.88 41.80 23.11
N TYR A 337 1.69 40.75 23.91
CA TYR A 337 2.62 40.41 25.00
C TYR A 337 4.04 40.15 24.48
N VAL A 338 4.22 39.36 23.42
CA VAL A 338 5.57 39.05 22.90
C VAL A 338 6.21 40.27 22.23
N MET A 339 5.42 41.11 21.54
CA MET A 339 5.93 42.32 20.89
C MET A 339 6.29 43.43 21.89
N ASN A 340 5.62 43.48 23.04
CA ASN A 340 5.84 44.47 24.10
C ASN A 340 6.82 43.97 25.17
N ALA A 341 7.92 43.32 24.77
CA ALA A 341 8.91 42.64 25.62
C ALA A 341 9.71 43.53 26.61
N ASN A 342 9.22 44.73 26.93
CA ASN A 342 9.83 45.64 27.91
C ASN A 342 9.49 45.31 29.37
N GLU A 343 8.65 44.29 29.61
CA GLU A 343 8.24 43.89 30.96
C GLU A 343 8.72 42.46 31.28
N ASN A 344 9.50 42.29 32.35
CA ASN A 344 9.89 40.99 32.92
C ASN A 344 8.68 40.25 33.57
N ARG A 345 7.58 40.09 32.84
CA ARG A 345 6.37 39.40 33.29
C ARG A 345 6.29 38.04 32.62
N PHE A 346 5.79 37.02 33.33
CA PHE A 346 5.50 35.72 32.74
C PHE A 346 4.07 35.72 32.18
N CYS A 347 3.90 35.31 30.92
CA CYS A 347 2.58 35.02 30.35
C CYS A 347 2.25 33.53 30.49
N ILE A 348 1.04 33.23 30.96
CA ILE A 348 0.60 31.86 31.25
C ILE A 348 -0.63 31.54 30.40
N ALA A 349 -0.53 30.52 29.55
CA ALA A 349 -1.68 29.93 28.86
C ALA A 349 -2.31 28.84 29.75
N TYR A 350 -3.51 29.06 30.25
CA TYR A 350 -4.25 28.12 31.11
C TYR A 350 -5.60 27.73 30.51
N GLY A 351 -6.15 26.60 30.97
CA GLY A 351 -7.40 26.01 30.49
C GLY A 351 -7.41 24.50 30.65
N ASP A 352 -8.54 23.86 30.37
CA ASP A 352 -8.73 22.41 30.58
C ASP A 352 -7.78 21.55 29.75
N SER A 353 -7.57 20.29 30.16
CA SER A 353 -6.80 19.34 29.37
C SER A 353 -7.45 19.16 27.99
N GLY A 354 -6.64 19.12 26.93
CA GLY A 354 -7.14 18.98 25.56
C GLY A 354 -7.73 20.24 24.91
N CYS A 355 -7.84 21.37 25.61
CA CYS A 355 -8.41 22.61 25.03
C CYS A 355 -7.53 23.31 23.97
N GLY A 356 -6.34 22.76 23.65
CA GLY A 356 -5.49 23.25 22.56
C GLY A 356 -4.37 24.22 22.94
N LYS A 357 -4.00 24.32 24.24
CA LYS A 357 -2.91 25.21 24.72
C LYS A 357 -1.60 25.09 23.93
N THR A 358 -1.13 23.86 23.69
CA THR A 358 0.10 23.60 22.93
C THR A 358 -0.01 24.08 21.48
N SER A 359 -1.17 23.86 20.85
CA SER A 359 -1.42 24.31 19.48
C SER A 359 -1.55 25.82 19.36
N LEU A 360 -2.09 26.49 20.39
CA LEU A 360 -2.11 27.95 20.50
C LEU A 360 -0.69 28.52 20.54
N LEU A 361 0.18 27.99 21.42
CA LEU A 361 1.59 28.43 21.52
C LEU A 361 2.36 28.19 20.22
N ALA A 362 2.13 27.05 19.55
CA ALA A 362 2.70 26.77 18.24
C ALA A 362 2.24 27.76 17.15
N LYS A 363 1.00 28.26 17.23
CA LYS A 363 0.49 29.26 16.29
C LYS A 363 1.14 30.63 16.53
N ILE A 364 1.26 31.04 17.78
CA ILE A 364 1.91 32.30 18.19
C ILE A 364 3.37 32.32 17.72
N SER A 365 4.11 31.22 17.90
CA SER A 365 5.54 31.16 17.51
C SER A 365 5.77 31.36 16.01
N ILE A 366 4.80 31.04 15.16
CA ILE A 366 4.84 31.30 13.71
C ILE A 366 4.42 32.74 13.40
N GLU A 367 3.33 33.23 14.00
CA GLU A 367 2.79 34.57 13.69
C GLU A 367 3.63 35.73 14.22
N VAL A 368 4.43 35.49 15.27
CA VAL A 368 5.35 36.49 15.84
C VAL A 368 6.69 36.52 15.11
N ARG A 369 7.10 35.42 14.45
CA ARG A 369 8.36 35.33 13.68
C ARG A 369 8.35 36.05 12.32
N ILE A 370 7.29 36.79 11.97
CA ILE A 370 7.16 37.53 10.69
C ILE A 370 7.45 39.04 10.85
N VAL A 371 8.27 39.45 11.81
CA VAL A 371 8.78 40.85 11.88
C VAL A 371 10.29 40.86 11.83
#